data_AF-A0A3D3ZI71-F1
#
_entry.id   AF-A0A3D3ZI71-F1
#
_cell.length_a   1.000
_cell.length_b   1.000
_cell.length_c   1.000
_cell.angle_alpha   90.00
_cell.angle_beta   90.00
_cell.angle_gamma   90.00
#
_symmetry.space_group_name_H-M   'P 1'
#
loop_
_entity.id
_entity.type
_entity.pdbx_description
1 polymer ?
#
loop_
_entity_poly.entity_id
_entity_poly.type
_entity_poly.pdbx_seq_one_letter_code
_entity_poly.pdbx_strand_id
1 'polypeptide(L)'
;RIYHPGFKWMNRWIDEMQIAPPDFANRIKEIFRAEPLKALQEAQKLVLEIYDLVNKHMPEVDIQHARNKFLHWRKQFESAPAGILLDHDAAPDGHLL
;
A
#
# COMPACT_ATOMS: atom_id res chain seq x y z
N ARG A 1 -12.01 -10.76 8.94
CA ARG A 1 -11.27 -9.62 9.55
C ARG A 1 -9.96 -10.17 10.14
N ILE A 2 -8.83 -9.92 9.51
CA ILE A 2 -7.52 -10.36 10.03
C ILE A 2 -7.05 -9.33 11.06
N TYR A 3 -6.86 -9.76 12.30
CA TYR A 3 -6.29 -8.94 13.37
C TYR A 3 -4.77 -8.97 13.26
N HIS A 4 -4.15 -7.85 12.87
CA HIS A 4 -2.70 -7.71 12.78
C HIS A 4 -2.17 -6.98 14.02
N PRO A 5 -1.63 -7.68 15.04
CA PRO A 5 -1.07 -7.06 16.25
C PRO A 5 0.10 -6.10 15.96
N GLY A 6 0.69 -6.17 14.76
CA GLY A 6 1.79 -5.31 14.33
C GLY A 6 1.45 -3.82 14.19
N PHE A 7 0.17 -3.44 14.04
CA PHE A 7 -0.21 -2.04 13.84
C PHE A 7 0.08 -1.14 15.05
N LYS A 8 0.13 -1.70 16.26
CA LYS A 8 0.46 -0.92 17.47
C LYS A 8 1.90 -0.40 17.43
N TRP A 9 2.83 -1.25 17.02
CA TRP A 9 4.24 -0.87 16.88
C TRP A 9 4.47 0.04 15.67
N MET A 10 3.71 -0.18 14.59
CA MET A 10 3.75 0.67 13.40
C MET A 10 3.40 2.13 13.69
N ASN A 11 2.36 2.40 14.49
CA ASN A 11 2.03 3.79 14.88
C ASN A 11 3.19 4.45 15.61
N ARG A 12 3.76 3.74 16.60
CA ARG A 12 4.89 4.26 17.37
C ARG A 12 6.09 4.61 16.49
N TRP A 13 6.43 3.76 15.53
CA TRP A 13 7.56 4.01 14.63
C TRP A 13 7.32 5.19 13.71
N ILE A 14 6.08 5.38 13.27
CA ILE A 14 5.69 6.52 12.43
C ILE A 14 5.71 7.82 13.25
N ASP A 15 5.28 7.79 14.52
CA ASP A 15 5.33 8.95 15.42
C ASP A 15 6.78 9.41 15.71
N GLU A 16 7.75 8.48 15.65
CA GLU A 16 9.17 8.76 15.84
C GLU A 16 9.84 9.31 14.55
N MET A 17 9.15 9.31 13.39
CA MET A 17 9.70 9.84 12.14
C MET A 17 9.69 11.37 12.10
N GLN A 18 10.87 11.97 11.95
CA GLN A 18 11.00 13.42 11.77
C GLN A 18 10.52 13.90 10.39
N ILE A 19 10.58 13.01 9.39
CA ILE A 19 10.17 13.26 8.02
C ILE A 19 9.26 12.10 7.61
N ALA A 20 7.97 12.38 7.41
CA ALA A 20 6.99 11.38 7.03
C ALA A 20 5.94 11.98 6.08
N PRO A 21 5.29 11.14 5.25
CA PRO A 21 4.12 11.58 4.49
C PRO A 21 2.99 12.05 5.42
N PRO A 22 2.12 12.97 4.95
CA PRO A 22 0.94 13.35 5.70
C PRO A 22 0.05 12.14 6.02
N ASP A 23 -0.39 12.05 7.27
CA ASP A 23 -1.32 11.03 7.77
C ASP A 23 -0.84 9.57 7.54
N PHE A 24 0.47 9.35 7.50
CA PHE A 24 1.08 8.10 7.08
C PHE A 24 0.55 6.86 7.82
N ALA A 25 0.39 6.94 9.15
CA ALA A 25 -0.08 5.83 9.97
C ALA A 25 -1.50 5.38 9.61
N ASN A 26 -2.40 6.31 9.29
CA ASN A 26 -3.76 5.96 8.91
C ASN A 26 -3.79 5.44 7.48
N ARG A 27 -3.07 6.09 6.56
CA ARG A 27 -3.01 5.67 5.15
C ARG A 27 -2.47 4.25 4.98
N ILE A 28 -1.44 3.85 5.74
CA ILE A 28 -0.97 2.47 5.74
C ILE A 28 -2.03 1.50 6.25
N LYS A 29 -2.74 1.82 7.35
CA LYS A 29 -3.83 0.96 7.85
C LYS A 29 -4.93 0.80 6.82
N GLU A 30 -5.29 1.88 6.12
CA GLU A 30 -6.33 1.85 5.10
C GLU A 30 -5.91 1.02 3.87
N ILE A 31 -4.63 1.04 3.47
CA ILE A 31 -4.12 0.14 2.41
C ILE A 31 -4.38 -1.33 2.75
N PHE A 32 -4.18 -1.75 4.01
CA PHE A 32 -4.44 -3.14 4.42
C PHE A 32 -5.93 -3.49 4.56
N ARG A 33 -6.83 -2.51 4.51
CA ARG A 33 -8.27 -2.70 4.70
C ARG A 33 -9.09 -2.46 3.44
N ALA A 34 -8.55 -1.70 2.50
CA ALA A 34 -9.24 -1.32 1.27
C ALA A 34 -9.28 -2.49 0.27
N GLU A 35 -10.23 -2.40 -0.66
CA GLU A 35 -10.28 -3.28 -1.84
C GLU A 35 -8.94 -3.25 -2.60
N PRO A 36 -8.52 -4.37 -3.22
CA PRO A 36 -7.16 -4.52 -3.77
C PRO A 36 -6.72 -3.36 -4.69
N LEU A 37 -7.60 -2.91 -5.59
CA LEU A 37 -7.27 -1.82 -6.51
C LEU A 37 -7.08 -0.47 -5.78
N LYS A 38 -7.95 -0.17 -4.81
CA LYS A 38 -7.85 1.05 -3.99
C LYS A 38 -6.61 1.02 -3.10
N ALA A 39 -6.32 -0.14 -2.48
CA ALA A 39 -5.13 -0.37 -1.69
C ALA A 39 -3.86 -0.13 -2.52
N LEU A 40 -3.81 -0.65 -3.74
CA LEU A 40 -2.67 -0.48 -4.63
C LEU A 40 -2.47 0.97 -5.07
N GLN A 41 -3.55 1.67 -5.43
CA GLN A 41 -3.51 3.10 -5.78
C GLN A 41 -3.00 3.94 -4.62
N GLU A 42 -3.45 3.66 -3.40
CA GLU A 42 -3.02 4.40 -2.22
C GLU A 42 -1.56 4.10 -1.86
N ALA A 43 -1.14 2.83 -1.98
CA ALA A 43 0.26 2.47 -1.82
C ALA A 43 1.16 3.13 -2.88
N GLN A 44 0.68 3.29 -4.12
CA GLN A 44 1.41 4.00 -5.16
C GLN A 44 1.64 5.46 -4.80
N LYS A 45 0.59 6.15 -4.33
CA LYS A 45 0.68 7.55 -3.89
C LYS A 45 1.70 7.72 -2.77
N LEU A 46 1.66 6.85 -1.75
CA LEU A 46 2.63 6.90 -0.65
C LEU A 46 4.08 6.75 -1.13
N VAL A 47 4.36 5.84 -2.06
CA VAL A 47 5.73 5.69 -2.60
C VAL A 47 6.17 6.93 -3.37
N LEU A 48 5.29 7.54 -4.16
CA LEU A 48 5.61 8.76 -4.90
C LEU A 48 5.84 9.95 -3.97
N GLU A 49 5.07 10.06 -2.88
CA GLU A 49 5.27 11.09 -1.86
C GLU A 49 6.60 10.89 -1.11
N ILE A 50 7.00 9.64 -0.85
CA ILE A 50 8.32 9.35 -0.28
C ILE A 50 9.41 9.83 -1.23
N TYR A 51 9.28 9.63 -2.55
CA TYR A 51 10.24 10.19 -3.51
C TYR A 51 10.30 11.72 -3.46
N ASP A 52 9.16 12.38 -3.27
CA ASP A 52 9.13 13.84 -3.13
C ASP A 52 9.80 14.31 -1.84
N LEU A 53 9.63 13.57 -0.74
CA LEU A 53 10.32 13.83 0.53
C LEU A 53 11.83 13.63 0.39
N VAL A 54 12.28 12.55 -0.24
CA VAL A 54 13.71 12.31 -0.50
C VAL A 54 14.28 13.43 -1.37
N ASN A 55 13.62 13.78 -2.47
CA ASN A 55 14.06 14.87 -3.35
C ASN A 55 14.19 16.21 -2.61
N LYS A 56 13.29 16.46 -1.64
CA LYS A 56 13.28 17.69 -0.84
C LYS A 56 14.35 17.72 0.24
N HIS A 57 14.58 16.59 0.91
CA HIS A 57 15.41 16.53 2.13
C HIS A 57 16.81 15.95 1.89
N MET A 58 17.03 15.26 0.77
CA MET A 58 18.28 14.60 0.38
C MET A 58 18.51 14.77 -1.13
N PRO A 59 18.68 16.02 -1.62
CA PRO A 59 18.81 16.32 -3.06
C PRO A 59 20.04 15.67 -3.73
N GLU A 60 21.01 15.22 -2.95
CA GLU A 60 22.16 14.45 -3.42
C GLU A 60 21.81 13.03 -3.90
N VAL A 61 20.64 12.52 -3.53
CA VAL A 61 20.16 11.20 -3.95
C VAL A 61 19.42 11.32 -5.28
N ASP A 62 19.89 10.63 -6.33
CA ASP A 62 19.16 10.53 -7.60
C ASP A 62 17.90 9.65 -7.44
N ILE A 63 16.80 10.31 -7.08
CA ILE A 63 15.50 9.67 -6.92
C ILE A 63 14.71 9.61 -8.24
N GLN A 64 15.13 10.35 -9.27
CA GLN A 64 14.41 10.41 -10.56
C GLN A 64 14.52 9.08 -11.30
N HIS A 65 15.71 8.46 -11.28
CA HIS A 65 15.87 7.13 -11.85
C HIS A 65 14.96 6.09 -11.17
N ALA A 66 14.92 6.08 -9.82
CA ALA A 66 14.08 5.18 -9.05
C ALA A 66 12.58 5.40 -9.32
N ARG A 67 12.14 6.67 -9.36
CA ARG A 67 10.76 7.06 -9.66
C ARG A 67 10.32 6.60 -11.05
N ASN A 68 11.17 6.78 -12.07
CA ASN A 68 10.89 6.36 -13.44
C ASN A 68 10.77 4.84 -13.55
N LYS A 69 11.68 4.09 -12.91
CA LYS A 69 11.61 2.62 -12.87
C LYS A 69 10.33 2.14 -12.19
N PHE A 70 9.97 2.75 -11.06
CA PHE A 70 8.74 2.44 -10.33
C PHE A 70 7.49 2.64 -11.18
N LEU A 71 7.36 3.78 -11.86
CA LEU A 71 6.22 4.08 -12.74
C LEU A 71 6.18 3.16 -13.96
N HIS A 72 7.33 2.76 -14.51
CA HIS A 72 7.38 1.86 -15.66
C HIS A 72 6.83 0.47 -15.34
N TRP A 73 7.19 -0.10 -14.18
CA TRP A 73 6.80 -1.48 -13.82
C TRP A 73 5.34 -1.54 -13.30
N ARG A 74 4.79 -0.41 -12.84
CA ARG A 74 3.46 -0.35 -12.23
C ARG A 74 2.28 -0.51 -13.21
N LYS A 75 2.47 -0.33 -14.52
CA LYS A 75 1.43 -0.59 -15.53
C LYS A 75 0.88 -2.03 -15.47
N GLN A 76 1.69 -2.98 -15.00
CA GLN A 76 1.30 -4.38 -14.88
C GLN A 76 0.31 -4.65 -13.73
N PHE A 77 0.15 -3.70 -12.80
CA PHE A 77 -0.71 -3.84 -11.62
C PHE A 77 -1.97 -2.99 -11.69
N GLU A 78 -2.25 -2.32 -12.81
CA GLU A 78 -3.51 -1.57 -13.02
C GLU A 78 -4.75 -2.49 -13.06
N SER A 79 -4.52 -3.80 -13.16
CA SER A 79 -5.51 -4.86 -13.04
C SER A 79 -5.13 -5.81 -11.90
N ALA A 80 -6.11 -6.29 -11.14
CA ALA A 80 -5.86 -7.37 -10.19
C ALA A 80 -5.35 -8.62 -10.96
N PRO A 81 -4.31 -9.33 -10.47
CA PRO A 81 -3.92 -10.60 -11.06
C PRO A 81 -5.11 -11.55 -11.05
N ALA A 82 -5.36 -12.23 -12.17
CA ALA A 82 -6.56 -13.06 -12.37
C ALA A 82 -6.77 -14.17 -11.31
N GLY A 83 -5.78 -14.45 -10.45
CA GLY A 83 -5.82 -15.48 -9.42
C GLY A 83 -6.11 -15.02 -7.97
N ILE A 84 -6.29 -13.72 -7.68
CA ILE A 84 -6.59 -13.23 -6.32
C ILE A 84 -8.11 -13.14 -6.04
N LEU A 85 -8.94 -13.33 -7.08
CA LEU A 85 -10.41 -13.27 -7.01
C LEU A 85 -11.10 -14.63 -6.78
N LEU A 86 -10.36 -15.65 -6.33
CA LEU A 86 -10.95 -16.94 -5.95
C LEU A 86 -11.15 -17.01 -4.43
N ASP A 87 -12.41 -17.27 -4.07
CA ASP A 87 -12.88 -17.84 -2.80
C ASP A 87 -13.02 -16.91 -1.58
N HIS A 88 -13.95 -15.95 -1.63
CA HIS A 88 -14.59 -15.48 -0.38
C HIS A 88 -16.14 -15.48 -0.40
N ASP A 89 -16.78 -15.92 -1.48
CA ASP A 89 -18.26 -15.99 -1.59
C ASP A 89 -18.76 -17.36 -2.08
N ALA A 90 -18.29 -18.44 -1.45
CA ALA A 90 -19.01 -19.72 -1.47
C ALA A 90 -19.61 -19.96 -0.09
N ALA A 91 -20.80 -19.41 0.15
CA ALA A 91 -21.67 -19.89 1.22
C ALA A 91 -22.01 -21.36 0.94
N PRO A 92 -22.04 -22.25 1.95
CA PRO A 92 -22.49 -23.61 1.76
C PRO A 92 -24.02 -23.60 1.78
N ASP A 93 -24.65 -23.34 0.64
CA ASP A 93 -26.05 -23.68 0.48
C ASP A 93 -26.16 -25.20 0.45
N GLY A 94 -26.70 -25.73 1.54
CA GLY A 94 -27.06 -27.13 1.64
C GLY A 94 -28.09 -27.50 0.60
N HIS A 95 -27.97 -28.73 0.09
CA HIS A 95 -29.07 -29.68 -0.11
C HIS A 95 -28.49 -30.99 -0.62
N LEU A 96 -28.36 -31.97 0.29
CA LEU A 96 -28.37 -33.39 -0.05
C LEU A 96 -29.32 -34.08 0.95
N LEU A 97 -30.56 -34.27 0.50
CA LEU A 97 -31.38 -35.44 0.78
C LEU A 97 -31.96 -35.90 -0.56
#